data_AF-A0A9C8WJW1-F1
#
_entry.id   AF-A0A9C8WJW1-F1
#
_cell.length_a   1.000
_cell.length_b   1.000
_cell.length_c   1.000
_cell.angle_alpha   90.00
_cell.angle_beta   90.00
_cell.angle_gamma   90.00
#
_symmetry.space_group_name_H-M   'P 1'
#
loop_
_entity.id
_entity.type
_entity.pdbx_description
1 polymer ?
#
loop_
_entity_poly.entity_id
_entity_poly.type
_entity_poly.pdbx_seq_one_letter_code
_entity_poly.pdbx_strand_id
1 'polypeptide(L)'
;IFALIGDTLGRGKRAMGFSVQSIWKRVPIVIAPPLGGYLLAHLGLVPGMRVGFGVALLFALAAIYLQSHFYHAAPPKREEQREPIRLVWQLMPEALRRLLLADCLVRFGSNLAAIYVVLWVLNVQEKTPLEFGALISLQMIVAIAGYLPAAYLADRGGRQPFILATFAFFALFPLSLVALPSRWLFLAFVIAGLKEIGEPARKARIVDLAEEAHRGRVVGLYYLIRGLVTIPAPFLGGLAWQHGTNWPFVLGGIVASLGLGLYAVKPNLSGQTA
;
A
#
# COMPACT_ATOMS: atom_id res chain seq x y z
N ILE A 1 1.94 -8.58 -14.01
CA ILE A 1 2.64 -9.03 -12.77
C ILE A 1 1.76 -9.87 -11.86
N PHE A 2 0.59 -9.41 -11.40
CA PHE A 2 -0.30 -10.23 -10.54
C PHE A 2 -0.70 -11.57 -11.15
N ALA A 3 -1.19 -11.56 -12.39
CA ALA A 3 -1.52 -12.77 -13.13
C ALA A 3 -0.27 -13.64 -13.35
N LEU A 4 0.85 -13.04 -13.81
CA LEU A 4 2.12 -13.74 -14.00
C LEU A 4 2.59 -14.49 -12.73
N ILE A 5 2.60 -13.83 -11.57
CA ILE A 5 3.00 -14.44 -10.29
C ILE A 5 1.99 -15.53 -9.89
N GLY A 6 0.69 -15.29 -10.10
CA GLY A 6 -0.35 -16.28 -9.83
C GLY A 6 -0.24 -17.54 -10.70
N ASP A 7 0.08 -17.37 -11.98
CA ASP A 7 0.13 -18.43 -12.98
C ASP A 7 1.45 -19.22 -12.94
N THR A 8 2.55 -18.59 -12.47
CA THR A 8 3.88 -19.23 -12.40
C THR A 8 4.20 -19.87 -11.05
N LEU A 9 3.61 -19.39 -9.96
CA LEU A 9 3.89 -19.89 -8.61
C LEU A 9 2.68 -20.62 -8.02
N GLY A 10 2.95 -21.80 -7.43
CA GLY A 10 1.97 -22.54 -6.63
C GLY A 10 1.49 -21.73 -5.41
N ARG A 11 0.28 -22.03 -4.93
CA ARG A 11 -0.38 -21.26 -3.85
C ARG A 11 0.52 -21.01 -2.63
N GLY A 12 1.29 -22.00 -2.18
CA GLY A 12 2.20 -21.88 -1.03
C GLY A 12 3.50 -21.09 -1.27
N LYS A 13 3.71 -20.52 -2.47
CA LYS A 13 4.89 -19.69 -2.80
C LYS A 13 4.51 -18.28 -3.29
N ARG A 14 3.21 -17.99 -3.44
CA ARG A 14 2.74 -16.70 -4.00
C ARG A 14 3.02 -15.53 -3.07
N ALA A 15 2.89 -15.68 -1.74
CA ALA A 15 3.21 -14.58 -0.84
C ALA A 15 4.72 -14.28 -0.85
N MET A 16 5.56 -15.32 -0.90
CA MET A 16 7.00 -15.13 -1.10
C MET A 16 7.33 -14.41 -2.43
N GLY A 17 6.70 -14.82 -3.54
CA GLY A 17 6.89 -14.15 -4.85
C GLY A 17 6.51 -12.67 -4.83
N PHE A 18 5.37 -12.32 -4.22
CA PHE A 18 4.99 -10.92 -4.04
C PHE A 18 5.93 -10.16 -3.10
N SER A 19 6.59 -10.83 -2.16
CA SER A 19 7.53 -10.21 -1.23
C SER A 19 8.80 -9.77 -1.91
N VAL A 20 9.39 -10.61 -2.76
CA VAL A 20 10.55 -10.25 -3.59
C VAL A 20 10.23 -9.01 -4.42
N GLN A 21 9.08 -8.99 -5.10
CA GLN A 21 8.63 -7.82 -5.85
C GLN A 21 8.47 -6.57 -4.96
N SER A 22 7.87 -6.72 -3.78
CA SER A 22 7.62 -5.62 -2.83
C SER A 22 8.91 -5.05 -2.22
N ILE A 23 9.95 -5.86 -2.04
CA ILE A 23 11.28 -5.42 -1.58
C ILE A 23 11.97 -4.60 -2.67
N TRP A 24 12.04 -5.12 -3.90
CA TRP A 24 12.68 -4.42 -5.03
C TRP A 24 12.10 -3.03 -5.28
N LYS A 25 10.78 -2.88 -5.13
CA LYS A 25 10.11 -1.57 -5.25
C LYS A 25 10.53 -0.58 -4.16
N ARG A 26 10.91 -1.03 -2.97
CA ARG A 26 11.15 -0.18 -1.79
C ARG A 26 12.62 0.17 -1.57
N VAL A 27 13.56 -0.63 -2.05
CA VAL A 27 14.99 -0.31 -1.95
C VAL A 27 15.31 1.11 -2.45
N PRO A 28 14.80 1.56 -3.63
CA PRO A 28 15.02 2.95 -4.05
C PRO A 28 14.42 4.00 -3.11
N ILE A 29 13.30 3.68 -2.44
CA ILE A 29 12.59 4.56 -1.51
C ILE A 29 13.34 4.68 -0.16
N VAL A 30 14.24 3.74 0.17
CA VAL A 30 15.12 3.91 1.35
C VAL A 30 16.11 5.04 1.12
N ILE A 31 16.55 5.25 -0.12
CA ILE A 31 17.66 6.15 -0.46
C ILE A 31 17.14 7.51 -0.97
N ALA A 32 16.09 7.50 -1.81
CA ALA A 32 15.63 8.69 -2.50
C ALA A 32 15.12 9.82 -1.56
N PRO A 33 14.34 9.57 -0.50
CA PRO A 33 13.82 10.63 0.37
C PRO A 33 14.90 11.36 1.18
N PRO A 34 15.90 10.70 1.83
CA PRO A 34 17.02 11.42 2.44
C PRO A 34 17.84 12.21 1.43
N LEU A 35 18.11 11.65 0.25
CA LEU A 35 18.82 12.38 -0.81
C LEU A 35 18.03 13.61 -1.27
N GLY A 36 16.71 13.47 -1.44
CA GLY A 36 15.82 14.59 -1.72
C GLY A 36 15.84 15.63 -0.61
N GLY A 37 15.73 15.21 0.65
CA GLY A 37 15.82 16.09 1.82
C GLY A 37 17.15 16.84 1.89
N TYR A 38 18.27 16.17 1.58
CA TYR A 38 19.60 16.77 1.47
C TYR A 38 19.66 17.83 0.38
N LEU A 39 19.16 17.54 -0.82
CA LEU A 39 19.09 18.51 -1.92
C LEU A 39 18.25 19.73 -1.55
N LEU A 40 17.10 19.53 -0.90
CA LEU A 40 16.23 20.62 -0.46
C LEU A 40 16.88 21.48 0.65
N ALA A 41 17.64 20.86 1.55
CA ALA A 41 18.35 21.57 2.60
C ALA A 41 19.47 22.47 2.05
N HIS A 42 20.19 22.04 1.00
CA HIS A 42 21.32 22.78 0.45
C HIS A 42 20.95 23.73 -0.69
N LEU A 43 20.00 23.36 -1.54
CA LEU A 43 19.63 24.14 -2.74
C LEU A 43 18.35 24.96 -2.53
N GLY A 44 17.69 24.81 -1.39
CA GLY A 44 16.36 25.36 -1.15
C GLY A 44 15.27 24.59 -1.91
N LEU A 45 14.01 24.94 -1.62
CA LEU A 45 12.85 24.18 -2.11
C LEU A 45 12.77 24.16 -3.64
N VAL A 46 12.75 25.32 -4.30
CA VAL A 46 12.53 25.39 -5.76
C VAL A 46 13.68 24.79 -6.56
N PRO A 47 14.96 25.16 -6.35
CA PRO A 47 16.07 24.59 -7.11
C PRO A 47 16.28 23.10 -6.81
N GLY A 48 16.17 22.69 -5.54
CA GLY A 48 16.27 21.29 -5.15
C GLY A 48 15.20 20.40 -5.81
N MET A 49 13.95 20.88 -5.88
CA MET A 49 12.88 20.18 -6.60
C MET A 49 13.17 20.07 -8.11
N ARG A 50 13.70 21.12 -8.75
CA ARG A 50 14.07 21.08 -10.18
C ARG A 50 15.14 20.03 -10.47
N VAL A 51 16.18 19.95 -9.65
CA VAL A 51 17.22 18.90 -9.76
C VAL A 51 16.59 17.52 -9.57
N GLY A 52 15.74 17.35 -8.56
CA GLY A 52 15.02 16.09 -8.32
C GLY A 52 14.18 15.64 -9.52
N PHE A 53 13.44 16.56 -10.15
CA PHE A 53 12.69 16.26 -11.38
C PHE A 53 13.58 15.93 -12.57
N GLY A 54 14.72 16.61 -12.73
CA GLY A 54 15.70 16.28 -13.77
C GLY A 54 16.25 14.86 -13.61
N VAL A 55 16.64 14.46 -12.40
CA VAL A 55 17.11 13.11 -12.10
C VAL A 55 16.00 12.07 -12.35
N ALA A 56 14.76 12.35 -11.94
CA ALA A 56 13.63 11.46 -12.19
C ALA A 56 13.35 11.28 -13.69
N LEU A 57 13.43 12.35 -14.48
CA LEU A 57 13.28 12.30 -15.93
C LEU A 57 14.38 11.45 -16.58
N LEU A 58 15.64 11.61 -16.17
CA LEU A 58 16.75 10.78 -16.66
C LEU A 58 16.52 9.30 -16.40
N PHE A 59 16.09 8.92 -15.19
CA PHE A 59 15.75 7.52 -14.89
C PHE A 59 14.56 7.01 -15.70
N ALA A 60 13.54 7.84 -15.93
CA ALA A 60 12.40 7.46 -16.76
C ALA A 60 12.81 7.21 -18.22
N LEU A 61 13.67 8.07 -18.79
CA LEU A 61 14.21 7.88 -20.14
C LEU A 61 15.09 6.64 -20.23
N ALA A 62 15.96 6.41 -19.24
CA ALA A 62 16.76 5.19 -19.16
C ALA A 62 15.89 3.93 -19.07
N ALA A 63 14.80 3.97 -18.29
CA ALA A 63 13.86 2.86 -18.19
C ALA A 63 13.15 2.58 -19.54
N ILE A 64 12.73 3.63 -20.25
CA ILE A 64 12.13 3.51 -21.60
C ILE A 64 13.14 2.89 -22.58
N TYR A 65 14.39 3.36 -22.57
CA TYR A 65 15.46 2.83 -23.41
C TYR A 65 15.76 1.35 -23.14
N LEU A 66 15.89 0.97 -21.86
CA LEU A 66 16.11 -0.42 -21.48
C LEU A 66 14.91 -1.29 -21.86
N GLN A 67 13.69 -0.79 -21.67
CA GLN A 67 12.48 -1.52 -22.04
C GLN A 67 12.37 -1.70 -23.56
N SER A 68 12.67 -0.68 -24.37
CA SER A 68 12.57 -0.78 -25.82
C SER A 68 13.60 -1.74 -26.42
N HIS A 69 14.76 -1.89 -25.78
CA HIS A 69 15.83 -2.75 -26.29
C HIS A 69 15.76 -4.19 -25.77
N PHE A 70 15.38 -4.40 -24.50
CA PHE A 70 15.47 -5.71 -23.84
C PHE A 70 14.12 -6.39 -23.58
N TYR A 71 12.99 -5.69 -23.69
CA TYR A 71 11.68 -6.28 -23.42
C TYR A 71 11.11 -6.98 -24.67
N HIS A 72 11.12 -8.31 -24.66
CA HIS A 72 10.38 -9.10 -25.64
C HIS A 72 8.93 -9.25 -25.21
N ALA A 73 8.00 -8.71 -26.01
CA ALA A 73 6.58 -8.88 -25.79
C ALA A 73 6.19 -10.36 -25.92
N ALA A 74 5.51 -10.89 -24.90
CA ALA A 74 4.87 -12.19 -25.04
C ALA A 74 3.81 -12.12 -26.16
N PRO A 75 3.62 -13.20 -26.95
CA PRO A 75 2.60 -13.20 -27.98
C PRO A 75 1.24 -12.88 -27.36
N PRO A 76 0.39 -12.09 -28.06
CA PRO A 76 -0.91 -11.73 -27.54
C PRO A 76 -1.71 -13.00 -27.21
N LYS A 77 -2.16 -13.12 -25.95
CA LYS A 77 -3.12 -14.16 -25.59
C LYS A 77 -4.42 -13.91 -26.38
N ARG A 78 -5.06 -15.01 -26.79
CA ARG A 78 -6.32 -15.08 -27.56
C ARG A 78 -7.33 -14.04 -27.07
N GLU A 79 -8.08 -13.40 -27.97
CA GLU A 79 -9.14 -12.45 -27.61
C GLU A 79 -10.08 -13.05 -26.55
N GLU A 80 -9.90 -12.66 -25.29
CA GLU A 80 -10.81 -13.07 -24.23
C GLU A 80 -12.13 -12.30 -24.42
N GLN A 81 -13.25 -13.03 -24.50
CA GLN A 81 -14.59 -12.45 -24.62
C GLN A 81 -14.79 -11.32 -23.62
N ARG A 82 -15.24 -10.14 -24.06
CA ARG A 82 -15.48 -8.99 -23.18
C ARG A 82 -16.60 -9.32 -22.20
N GLU A 83 -16.26 -9.55 -20.94
CA GLU A 83 -17.26 -9.72 -19.89
C GLU A 83 -17.69 -8.36 -19.34
N PRO A 84 -19.00 -8.13 -19.12
CA PRO A 84 -19.45 -6.92 -18.48
C PRO A 84 -18.96 -6.86 -17.03
N ILE A 85 -18.66 -5.66 -16.53
CA ILE A 85 -18.16 -5.43 -15.16
C ILE A 85 -19.09 -6.05 -14.11
N ARG A 86 -20.41 -6.05 -14.36
CA ARG A 86 -21.41 -6.66 -13.49
C ARG A 86 -21.19 -8.16 -13.30
N LEU A 87 -20.83 -8.87 -14.37
CA LEU A 87 -20.53 -10.31 -14.31
C LEU A 87 -19.26 -10.55 -13.50
N VAL A 88 -18.20 -9.78 -13.73
CA VAL A 88 -16.95 -9.89 -12.98
C VAL A 88 -17.18 -9.64 -11.47
N TRP A 89 -18.07 -8.71 -11.12
CA TRP A 89 -18.49 -8.49 -9.73
C TRP A 89 -19.22 -9.70 -9.15
N GLN A 90 -20.15 -10.28 -9.91
CA GLN A 90 -20.92 -11.48 -9.52
C GLN A 90 -20.02 -12.71 -9.32
N LEU A 91 -18.97 -12.85 -10.14
CA LEU A 91 -17.97 -13.91 -10.03
C LEU A 91 -17.04 -13.74 -8.81
N MET A 92 -16.91 -12.52 -8.27
CA MET A 92 -16.05 -12.25 -7.12
C MET A 92 -16.64 -12.92 -5.85
N PRO A 93 -15.94 -13.87 -5.20
CA PRO A 93 -16.47 -14.55 -4.02
C PRO A 93 -16.74 -13.58 -2.87
N GLU A 94 -17.68 -13.92 -1.98
CA GLU A 94 -18.05 -13.08 -0.85
C GLU A 94 -16.84 -12.71 0.03
N ALA A 95 -15.95 -13.67 0.29
CA ALA A 95 -14.71 -13.43 1.03
C ALA A 95 -13.81 -12.36 0.38
N LEU A 96 -13.80 -12.29 -0.96
CA LEU A 96 -13.01 -11.31 -1.70
C LEU A 96 -13.70 -9.93 -1.73
N ARG A 97 -15.03 -9.89 -1.87
CA ARG A 97 -15.82 -8.64 -1.75
C ARG A 97 -15.67 -8.04 -0.35
N ARG A 98 -15.71 -8.87 0.70
CA ARG A 98 -15.49 -8.41 2.07
C ARG A 98 -14.08 -7.86 2.28
N LEU A 99 -13.07 -8.57 1.76
CA LEU A 99 -11.68 -8.07 1.78
C LEU A 99 -11.56 -6.75 1.01
N LEU A 100 -12.27 -6.58 -0.10
CA LEU A 100 -12.32 -5.32 -0.85
C LEU A 100 -12.93 -4.19 -0.03
N LEU A 101 -14.09 -4.41 0.58
CA LEU A 101 -14.76 -3.39 1.41
C LEU A 101 -13.87 -2.96 2.58
N ALA A 102 -13.26 -3.90 3.29
CA ALA A 102 -12.34 -3.60 4.37
C ALA A 102 -11.10 -2.83 3.89
N ASP A 103 -10.47 -3.30 2.81
CA ASP A 103 -9.30 -2.63 2.24
C ASP A 103 -9.65 -1.22 1.73
N CYS A 104 -10.83 -1.02 1.16
CA CYS A 104 -11.33 0.31 0.78
C CYS A 104 -11.40 1.25 1.99
N LEU A 105 -12.04 0.84 3.09
CA LEU A 105 -12.14 1.65 4.30
C LEU A 105 -10.77 1.94 4.91
N VAL A 106 -9.92 0.93 5.04
CA VAL A 106 -8.56 1.08 5.56
C VAL A 106 -7.73 2.05 4.71
N ARG A 107 -7.80 1.92 3.38
CA ARG A 107 -7.09 2.81 2.44
C ARG A 107 -7.64 4.21 2.43
N PHE A 108 -8.96 4.35 2.54
CA PHE A 108 -9.62 5.65 2.64
C PHE A 108 -9.14 6.38 3.89
N GLY A 109 -9.19 5.72 5.05
CA GLY A 109 -8.68 6.23 6.32
C GLY A 109 -7.21 6.65 6.23
N SER A 110 -6.36 5.77 5.68
CA SER A 110 -4.94 6.09 5.47
C SER A 110 -4.72 7.28 4.52
N ASN A 111 -5.55 7.44 3.48
CA ASN A 111 -5.40 8.50 2.49
C ASN A 111 -5.98 9.84 2.93
N LEU A 112 -6.90 9.87 3.91
CA LEU A 112 -7.29 11.09 4.62
C LEU A 112 -6.06 11.76 5.24
N ALA A 113 -5.13 10.97 5.77
CA ALA A 113 -3.93 11.46 6.46
C ALA A 113 -2.70 11.61 5.54
N ALA A 114 -2.59 10.83 4.46
CA ALA A 114 -1.31 10.58 3.76
C ALA A 114 -0.55 11.83 3.31
N ILE A 115 -1.22 12.77 2.62
CA ILE A 115 -0.58 14.01 2.14
C ILE A 115 -0.25 14.96 3.31
N TYR A 116 -1.04 14.91 4.38
CA TYR A 116 -0.87 15.75 5.55
C TYR A 116 0.28 15.31 6.45
N VAL A 117 0.76 14.06 6.35
CA VAL A 117 1.92 13.58 7.12
C VAL A 117 3.14 14.47 6.88
N VAL A 118 3.50 14.75 5.62
CA VAL A 118 4.67 15.58 5.32
C VAL A 118 4.48 17.01 5.81
N LEU A 119 3.29 17.59 5.61
CA LEU A 119 2.99 18.95 6.08
C LEU A 119 3.05 19.05 7.61
N TRP A 120 2.54 18.04 8.31
CA TRP A 120 2.56 17.98 9.76
C TRP A 120 3.98 17.80 10.31
N VAL A 121 4.78 16.91 9.70
CA VAL A 121 6.17 16.70 10.16
C VAL A 121 7.03 17.94 9.91
N LEU A 122 6.92 18.59 8.75
CA LEU A 122 7.75 19.75 8.43
C LEU A 122 7.27 21.04 9.10
N ASN A 123 5.96 21.30 9.11
CA ASN A 123 5.43 22.61 9.51
C ASN A 123 4.85 22.65 10.93
N VAL A 124 4.50 21.49 11.51
CA VAL A 124 3.94 21.42 12.89
C VAL A 124 4.95 20.85 13.86
N GLN A 125 5.69 19.80 13.46
CA GLN A 125 6.78 19.24 14.26
C GLN A 125 8.14 19.89 14.01
N GLU A 126 8.17 20.87 13.09
CA GLU A 126 9.36 21.68 12.75
C GLU A 126 10.59 20.82 12.41
N LYS A 127 10.37 19.65 11.80
CA LYS A 127 11.45 18.77 11.34
C LYS A 127 11.97 19.24 10.00
N THR A 128 13.27 19.06 9.80
CA THR A 128 13.92 19.36 8.53
C THR A 128 13.51 18.36 7.44
N PRO A 129 13.61 18.73 6.15
CA PRO A 129 13.37 17.81 5.04
C PRO A 129 14.24 16.55 5.10
N LEU A 130 15.48 16.67 5.61
CA LEU A 130 16.40 15.55 5.77
C LEU A 130 15.92 14.58 6.87
N GLU A 131 15.48 15.10 8.02
CA GLU A 131 14.88 14.27 9.08
C GLU A 131 13.63 13.54 8.60
N PHE A 132 12.74 14.24 7.86
CA PHE A 132 11.58 13.58 7.26
C PHE A 132 11.99 12.49 6.26
N GLY A 133 13.00 12.75 5.43
CA GLY A 133 13.58 11.74 4.55
C GLY A 133 14.07 10.50 5.31
N ALA A 134 14.79 10.70 6.42
CA ALA A 134 15.26 9.62 7.28
C ALA A 134 14.12 8.82 7.94
N LEU A 135 13.02 9.47 8.33
CA LEU A 135 11.83 8.80 8.84
C LEU A 135 11.17 7.91 7.79
N ILE A 136 11.10 8.36 6.53
CA ILE A 136 10.61 7.53 5.42
C ILE A 136 11.56 6.35 5.15
N SER A 137 12.88 6.56 5.24
CA SER A 137 13.85 5.46 5.13
C SER A 137 13.66 4.42 6.22
N LEU A 138 13.49 4.84 7.48
CA LEU A 138 13.18 3.95 8.60
C LEU A 138 11.91 3.13 8.31
N GLN A 139 10.85 3.79 7.86
CA GLN A 139 9.61 3.13 7.46
C GLN A 139 9.86 2.04 6.40
N MET A 140 10.64 2.34 5.36
CA MET A 140 10.93 1.39 4.29
C MET A 140 11.84 0.24 4.75
N ILE A 141 12.82 0.51 5.61
CA ILE A 141 13.69 -0.51 6.20
C ILE A 141 12.87 -1.48 7.03
N VAL A 142 11.99 -0.98 7.89
CA VAL A 142 11.08 -1.82 8.70
C VAL A 142 10.16 -2.65 7.81
N ALA A 143 9.62 -2.07 6.74
CA ALA A 143 8.80 -2.81 5.78
C ALA A 143 9.59 -3.94 5.09
N ILE A 144 10.81 -3.67 4.62
CA ILE A 144 11.69 -4.65 3.97
C ILE A 144 12.05 -5.78 4.95
N ALA A 145 12.48 -5.43 6.16
CA ALA A 145 12.83 -6.41 7.19
C ALA A 145 11.64 -7.31 7.57
N GLY A 146 10.43 -6.75 7.58
CA GLY A 146 9.21 -7.50 7.89
C GLY A 146 8.72 -8.42 6.76
N TYR A 147 9.12 -8.21 5.51
CA TYR A 147 8.52 -8.94 4.38
C TYR A 147 8.83 -10.42 4.34
N LEU A 148 10.12 -10.79 4.40
CA LEU A 148 10.51 -12.19 4.26
C LEU A 148 9.96 -13.06 5.41
N PRO A 149 10.07 -12.64 6.69
CA PRO A 149 9.49 -13.40 7.80
C PRO A 149 7.96 -13.48 7.70
N ALA A 150 7.28 -12.36 7.43
CA ALA A 150 5.83 -12.33 7.34
C ALA A 150 5.31 -13.22 6.21
N ALA A 151 5.95 -13.19 5.04
CA ALA A 151 5.52 -13.99 3.90
C ALA A 151 5.77 -15.48 4.10
N TYR A 152 6.92 -15.86 4.65
CA TYR A 152 7.22 -17.24 5.00
C TYR A 152 6.21 -17.82 6.00
N LEU A 153 5.91 -17.06 7.05
CA LEU A 153 4.92 -17.45 8.05
C LEU A 153 3.50 -17.45 7.47
N ALA A 154 3.16 -16.52 6.59
CA ALA A 154 1.84 -16.44 5.95
C ALA A 154 1.56 -17.61 4.99
N ASP A 155 2.59 -18.09 4.28
CA ASP A 155 2.47 -19.24 3.38
C ASP A 155 2.34 -20.58 4.14
N ARG A 156 2.79 -20.67 5.41
CA ARG A 156 2.67 -21.89 6.26
C ARG A 156 1.51 -21.87 7.26
N GLY A 157 1.32 -20.75 7.97
CA GLY A 157 0.37 -20.59 9.07
C GLY A 157 -0.94 -19.90 8.67
N GLY A 158 -1.10 -19.58 7.38
CA GLY A 158 -2.25 -18.86 6.87
C GLY A 158 -2.07 -17.34 6.84
N ARG A 159 -2.76 -16.69 5.90
CA ARG A 159 -2.52 -15.28 5.54
C ARG A 159 -3.34 -14.29 6.37
N GLN A 160 -4.42 -14.74 6.99
CA GLN A 160 -5.38 -13.87 7.68
C GLN A 160 -4.76 -13.05 8.83
N PRO A 161 -3.90 -13.61 9.71
CA PRO A 161 -3.30 -12.83 10.80
C PRO A 161 -2.45 -11.67 10.28
N PHE A 162 -1.70 -11.86 9.19
CA PHE A 162 -0.87 -10.82 8.59
C PHE A 162 -1.68 -9.71 7.91
N ILE A 163 -2.82 -10.06 7.32
CA ILE A 163 -3.77 -9.09 6.77
C ILE A 163 -4.40 -8.26 7.90
N LEU A 164 -4.83 -8.91 8.98
CA LEU A 164 -5.38 -8.23 10.16
C LEU A 164 -4.36 -7.30 10.82
N ALA A 165 -3.12 -7.78 11.04
CA ALA A 165 -2.04 -6.99 11.60
C ALA A 165 -1.75 -5.73 10.76
N THR A 166 -1.73 -5.89 9.43
CA THR A 166 -1.58 -4.77 8.49
C THR A 166 -2.71 -3.75 8.63
N PHE A 167 -3.97 -4.19 8.67
CA PHE A 167 -5.10 -3.29 8.87
C PHE A 167 -5.05 -2.58 10.23
N ALA A 168 -4.59 -3.27 11.27
CA ALA A 168 -4.35 -2.66 12.58
C ALA A 168 -3.28 -1.56 12.50
N PHE A 169 -2.14 -1.82 11.86
CA PHE A 169 -1.10 -0.81 11.69
C PHE A 169 -1.52 0.35 10.78
N PHE A 170 -2.41 0.13 9.81
CA PHE A 170 -3.02 1.22 9.04
C PHE A 170 -3.88 2.14 9.91
N ALA A 171 -4.61 1.57 10.88
CA ALA A 171 -5.39 2.35 11.83
C ALA A 171 -4.51 3.04 12.88
N LEU A 172 -3.50 2.32 13.39
CA LEU A 172 -2.59 2.83 14.43
C LEU A 172 -1.66 3.93 13.93
N PHE A 173 -1.18 3.86 12.69
CA PHE A 173 -0.21 4.83 12.18
C PHE A 173 -0.70 6.29 12.30
N PRO A 174 -1.85 6.70 11.72
CA PRO A 174 -2.29 8.08 11.83
C PRO A 174 -2.60 8.48 13.28
N LEU A 175 -3.16 7.57 14.10
CA LEU A 175 -3.39 7.85 15.52
C LEU A 175 -2.07 8.05 16.29
N SER A 176 -1.03 7.29 15.95
CA SER A 176 0.28 7.40 16.58
C SER A 176 0.97 8.72 16.28
N LEU A 177 0.70 9.36 15.13
CA LEU A 177 1.21 10.69 14.82
C LEU A 177 0.64 11.75 15.76
N VAL A 178 -0.62 11.61 16.18
CA VAL A 178 -1.26 12.55 17.12
C VAL A 178 -0.87 12.25 18.57
N ALA A 179 -0.77 10.97 18.91
CA ALA A 179 -0.56 10.54 20.29
C ALA A 179 0.90 10.63 20.75
N LEU A 180 1.87 10.45 19.84
CA LEU A 180 3.28 10.41 20.20
C LEU A 180 3.91 11.81 20.21
N PRO A 181 4.69 12.16 21.25
CA PRO A 181 5.50 13.38 21.26
C PRO A 181 6.55 13.39 20.13
N SER A 182 6.99 14.59 19.72
CA SER A 182 7.98 14.79 18.64
C SER A 182 9.24 13.91 18.76
N ARG A 183 9.78 13.73 19.97
CA ARG A 183 10.97 12.89 20.23
C ARG A 183 10.76 11.40 19.92
N TRP A 184 9.52 10.93 19.90
CA TRP A 184 9.14 9.53 19.63
C TRP A 184 8.55 9.34 18.23
N LEU A 185 8.63 10.36 17.36
CA LEU A 185 8.07 10.29 16.02
C LEU A 185 8.61 9.11 15.20
N PHE A 186 9.85 8.69 15.43
CA PHE A 186 10.42 7.50 14.81
C PHE A 186 9.58 6.22 15.06
N LEU A 187 8.93 6.09 16.23
CA LEU A 187 8.04 4.95 16.52
C LEU A 187 6.79 4.96 15.63
N ALA A 188 6.23 6.13 15.32
CA ALA A 188 5.12 6.23 14.37
C ALA A 188 5.55 5.73 12.98
N PHE A 189 6.79 6.01 12.56
CA PHE A 189 7.31 5.53 11.28
C PHE A 189 7.71 4.05 11.31
N VAL A 190 8.07 3.48 12.46
CA VAL A 190 8.16 2.03 12.64
C VAL A 190 6.78 1.39 12.43
N ILE A 191 5.72 1.93 13.07
CA ILE A 191 4.33 1.49 12.84
C ILE A 191 3.96 1.62 11.36
N ALA A 192 4.37 2.71 10.71
CA ALA A 192 4.15 2.94 9.30
C ALA A 192 4.88 1.91 8.40
N GLY A 193 5.99 1.34 8.85
CA GLY A 193 6.68 0.26 8.13
C GLY A 193 5.97 -1.06 8.35
N LEU A 194 5.55 -1.33 9.58
CA LEU A 194 4.81 -2.54 9.95
C LEU A 194 3.45 -2.66 9.24
N LYS A 195 2.80 -1.54 8.87
CA LYS A 195 1.58 -1.57 8.05
C LYS A 195 1.77 -2.21 6.68
N GLU A 196 3.01 -2.36 6.21
CA GLU A 196 3.28 -2.87 4.88
C GLU A 196 3.47 -4.40 4.87
N ILE A 197 3.72 -5.06 6.01
CA ILE A 197 4.13 -6.48 6.11
C ILE A 197 3.12 -7.47 5.52
N GLY A 198 1.83 -7.15 5.57
CA GLY A 198 0.76 -8.00 5.05
C GLY A 198 0.42 -7.73 3.59
N GLU A 199 1.12 -6.81 2.91
CA GLU A 199 0.93 -6.55 1.48
C GLU A 199 1.03 -7.84 0.64
N PRO A 200 2.07 -8.69 0.76
CA PRO A 200 2.22 -9.90 -0.05
C PRO A 200 1.14 -10.93 0.27
N ALA A 201 0.82 -11.10 1.55
CA ALA A 201 -0.24 -11.99 2.02
C ALA A 201 -1.61 -11.56 1.47
N ARG A 202 -1.92 -10.26 1.46
CA ARG A 202 -3.16 -9.71 0.89
C ARG A 202 -3.21 -9.90 -0.63
N LYS A 203 -2.14 -9.57 -1.35
CA LYS A 203 -2.06 -9.77 -2.81
C LYS A 203 -2.24 -11.24 -3.18
N ALA A 204 -1.58 -12.14 -2.46
CA ALA A 204 -1.72 -13.57 -2.67
C ALA A 204 -3.15 -14.05 -2.35
N ARG A 205 -3.79 -13.55 -1.28
CA ARG A 205 -5.19 -13.88 -0.97
C ARG A 205 -6.16 -13.42 -2.05
N ILE A 206 -5.96 -12.23 -2.64
CA ILE A 206 -6.77 -11.74 -3.77
C ILE A 206 -6.63 -12.68 -4.98
N VAL A 207 -5.40 -13.05 -5.32
CA VAL A 207 -5.10 -13.94 -6.46
C VAL A 207 -5.64 -15.36 -6.24
N ASP A 208 -5.56 -15.88 -5.00
CA ASP A 208 -6.03 -17.23 -4.66
C ASP A 208 -7.55 -17.34 -4.61
N LEU A 209 -8.25 -16.26 -4.26
CA LEU A 209 -9.71 -16.21 -4.27
C LEU A 209 -10.28 -15.94 -5.66
N ALA A 210 -9.48 -15.43 -6.59
CA ALA A 210 -9.92 -15.19 -7.95
C ALA A 210 -9.82 -16.47 -8.79
N GLU A 211 -10.91 -16.83 -9.44
CA GLU A 211 -10.97 -17.96 -10.36
C GLU A 211 -9.98 -17.80 -11.50
N GLU A 212 -9.34 -18.90 -11.93
CA GLU A 212 -8.22 -18.85 -12.87
C GLU A 212 -8.60 -18.24 -14.22
N ALA A 213 -9.81 -18.56 -14.72
CA ALA A 213 -10.34 -18.04 -15.98
C ALA A 213 -10.56 -16.51 -15.98
N HIS A 214 -10.92 -15.93 -14.84
CA HIS A 214 -11.28 -14.50 -14.72
C HIS A 214 -10.32 -13.71 -13.83
N ARG A 215 -9.18 -14.31 -13.43
CA ARG A 215 -8.24 -13.80 -12.43
C ARG A 215 -7.80 -12.37 -12.73
N GLY A 216 -7.39 -12.10 -13.96
CA GLY A 216 -6.94 -10.78 -14.39
C GLY A 216 -8.01 -9.70 -14.21
N ARG A 217 -9.27 -10.02 -14.56
CA ARG A 217 -10.42 -9.11 -14.50
C ARG A 217 -10.88 -8.87 -13.07
N VAL A 218 -10.97 -9.92 -12.26
CA VAL A 218 -11.32 -9.82 -10.84
C VAL A 218 -10.28 -8.97 -10.10
N VAL A 219 -8.99 -9.22 -10.32
CA VAL A 219 -7.91 -8.39 -9.76
C VAL A 219 -8.01 -6.95 -10.27
N GLY A 220 -8.22 -6.75 -11.57
CA GLY A 220 -8.39 -5.42 -12.17
C GLY A 220 -9.54 -4.64 -11.54
N LEU A 221 -10.72 -5.26 -11.44
CA LEU A 221 -11.91 -4.66 -10.84
C LEU A 221 -11.72 -4.35 -9.35
N TYR A 222 -11.07 -5.25 -8.61
CA TYR A 222 -10.71 -5.04 -7.20
C TYR A 222 -9.90 -3.74 -7.04
N TYR A 223 -8.85 -3.58 -7.84
CA TYR A 223 -8.00 -2.40 -7.77
C TYR A 223 -8.65 -1.13 -8.33
N LEU A 224 -9.54 -1.25 -9.32
CA LEU A 224 -10.34 -0.14 -9.84
C LEU A 224 -11.27 0.42 -8.77
N ILE A 225 -12.10 -0.43 -8.15
CA ILE A 225 -13.03 -0.03 -7.09
C ILE A 225 -12.27 0.61 -5.93
N ARG A 226 -11.19 -0.05 -5.47
CA ARG A 226 -10.34 0.48 -4.40
C ARG A 226 -9.77 1.85 -4.76
N GLY A 227 -9.30 2.03 -6.00
CA GLY A 227 -8.80 3.30 -6.50
C GLY A 227 -9.88 4.39 -6.43
N LEU A 228 -11.04 4.15 -7.05
CA LEU A 228 -12.16 5.09 -7.11
C LEU A 228 -12.63 5.53 -5.72
N VAL A 229 -12.79 4.58 -4.79
CA VAL A 229 -13.21 4.90 -3.41
C VAL A 229 -12.21 5.82 -2.72
N THR A 230 -10.91 5.68 -3.00
CA THR A 230 -9.87 6.48 -2.33
C THR A 230 -9.65 7.87 -2.92
N ILE A 231 -10.16 8.18 -4.11
CA ILE A 231 -9.99 9.48 -4.77
C ILE A 231 -10.38 10.69 -3.90
N PRO A 232 -11.58 10.72 -3.27
CA PRO A 232 -11.99 11.89 -2.50
C PRO A 232 -11.27 12.01 -1.14
N ALA A 233 -10.53 10.99 -0.70
CA ALA A 233 -9.98 10.97 0.65
C ALA A 233 -9.00 12.12 0.95
N PRO A 234 -8.01 12.46 0.11
CA PRO A 234 -7.12 13.60 0.41
C PRO A 234 -7.86 14.94 0.47
N PHE A 235 -8.88 15.15 -0.37
CA PHE A 235 -9.70 16.35 -0.35
C PHE A 235 -10.47 16.48 0.98
N LEU A 236 -11.11 15.39 1.43
CA LEU A 236 -11.79 15.34 2.72
C LEU A 236 -10.81 15.51 3.90
N GLY A 237 -9.58 14.99 3.76
CA GLY A 237 -8.49 15.27 4.69
C GLY A 237 -8.16 16.76 4.75
N GLY A 238 -8.25 17.48 3.65
CA GLY A 238 -8.05 18.93 3.60
C GLY A 238 -9.13 19.71 4.33
N LEU A 239 -10.40 19.33 4.14
CA LEU A 239 -11.51 19.92 4.90
C LEU A 239 -11.33 19.66 6.41
N ALA A 240 -10.93 18.44 6.78
CA ALA A 240 -10.64 18.12 8.17
C ALA A 240 -9.47 18.95 8.74
N TRP A 241 -8.40 19.16 7.95
CA TRP A 241 -7.24 19.96 8.37
C TRP A 241 -7.62 21.42 8.69
N GLN A 242 -8.61 22.00 8.00
CA GLN A 242 -9.08 23.38 8.27
C GLN A 242 -9.68 23.54 9.67
N HIS A 243 -10.21 22.48 10.27
CA HIS A 243 -10.71 22.48 11.65
C HIS A 243 -9.62 22.22 12.69
N GLY A 244 -8.41 21.85 12.26
CA GLY A 244 -7.27 21.58 13.13
C GLY A 244 -6.33 20.53 12.52
N THR A 245 -5.03 20.72 12.74
CA THR A 245 -3.96 19.92 12.14
C THR A 245 -4.00 18.43 12.50
N ASN A 246 -4.64 18.08 13.62
CA ASN A 246 -4.77 16.69 14.08
C ASN A 246 -5.94 15.93 13.44
N TRP A 247 -6.97 16.62 12.94
CA TRP A 247 -8.22 16.00 12.50
C TRP A 247 -8.09 14.98 11.35
N PRO A 248 -7.25 15.20 10.32
CA PRO A 248 -7.12 14.21 9.23
C PRO A 248 -6.56 12.88 9.72
N PHE A 249 -5.70 12.93 10.74
CA PHE A 249 -5.13 11.75 11.37
C PHE A 249 -6.12 11.02 12.27
N VAL A 250 -6.89 11.76 13.08
CA VAL A 250 -7.93 11.18 13.94
C VAL A 250 -9.02 10.50 13.09
N LEU A 251 -9.58 11.22 12.11
CA LEU A 251 -10.59 10.66 11.21
C LEU A 251 -10.02 9.51 10.38
N GLY A 252 -8.79 9.65 9.90
CA GLY A 252 -8.10 8.58 9.18
C GLY A 252 -7.96 7.30 9.99
N GLY A 253 -7.57 7.42 11.26
CA GLY A 253 -7.49 6.32 12.22
C GLY A 253 -8.83 5.68 12.53
N ILE A 254 -9.88 6.47 12.75
CA ILE A 254 -11.24 5.97 13.00
C ILE A 254 -11.75 5.18 11.79
N VAL A 255 -11.69 5.75 10.58
CA VAL A 255 -12.18 5.08 9.36
C VAL A 255 -11.39 3.79 9.08
N ALA A 256 -10.07 3.82 9.29
CA ALA A 256 -9.24 2.63 9.16
C ALA A 256 -9.58 1.56 10.22
N SER A 257 -9.91 1.97 11.45
CA SER A 257 -10.35 1.07 12.52
C SER A 257 -11.69 0.40 12.20
N LEU A 258 -12.62 1.11 11.56
CA LEU A 258 -13.87 0.52 11.05
C LEU A 258 -13.60 -0.53 9.97
N GLY A 259 -12.65 -0.26 9.06
CA GLY A 259 -12.21 -1.24 8.06
C GLY A 259 -11.57 -2.49 8.68
N LEU A 260 -10.74 -2.32 9.72
CA LEU A 260 -10.21 -3.42 10.52
C LEU A 260 -11.34 -4.23 11.18
N GLY A 261 -12.27 -3.57 11.87
CA GLY A 261 -13.41 -4.22 12.53
C GLY A 261 -14.26 -5.02 11.55
N LEU A 262 -14.57 -4.43 10.38
CA LEU A 262 -15.31 -5.10 9.31
C LEU A 262 -14.61 -6.36 8.81
N TYR A 263 -13.28 -6.39 8.76
CA TYR A 263 -12.53 -7.58 8.37
C TYR A 263 -12.38 -8.61 9.50
N ALA A 264 -12.26 -8.14 10.75
CA ALA A 264 -12.01 -8.97 11.92
C ALA A 264 -13.22 -9.80 12.36
N VAL A 265 -14.43 -9.27 12.24
CA VAL A 265 -15.66 -10.01 12.54
C VAL A 265 -15.74 -11.21 11.58
N LYS A 266 -15.59 -12.45 12.02
CA LYS A 266 -15.87 -13.59 11.10
C LYS A 266 -17.37 -13.62 10.82
N PRO A 267 -17.82 -13.86 9.57
CA PRO A 267 -19.22 -14.20 9.39
C PRO A 267 -19.46 -15.56 10.09
N ASN A 268 -20.59 -15.71 10.76
CA ASN A 268 -21.08 -17.02 11.16
C ASN A 268 -21.38 -17.81 9.88
N LEU A 269 -20.37 -18.49 9.34
CA LEU A 269 -20.56 -19.50 8.30
C LEU A 269 -20.97 -20.81 8.97
N SER A 270 -22.11 -20.78 9.67
CA SER A 270 -22.89 -21.98 9.93
C SER A 270 -23.59 -22.35 8.63
N GLY A 271 -23.02 -23.25 7.84
CA GLY A 271 -23.77 -23.86 6.73
C GLY A 271 -23.03 -24.32 5.48
N GLN A 272 -21.69 -24.33 5.41
CA GLN A 272 -20.97 -24.91 4.26
C GLN A 272 -19.77 -25.77 4.70
N THR A 273 -20.08 -26.81 5.44
CA THR A 273 -19.31 -28.06 5.49
C THR A 273 -20.31 -29.20 5.43
N ALA A 274 -20.56 -29.69 4.23
CA ALA A 274 -21.05 -31.02 3.93
C ALA A 274 -20.29 -31.48 2.68
#